data_AF-A0A165EYJ4-F1
#
_entry.id   AF-A0A165EYJ4-F1
#
_cell.length_a   1.000
_cell.length_b   1.000
_cell.length_c   1.000
_cell.angle_alpha   90.00
_cell.angle_beta   90.00
_cell.angle_gamma   90.00
#
_symmetry.space_group_name_H-M   'P 1'
#
loop_
_entity.id
_entity.type
_entity.pdbx_description
1 polymer ?
#
loop_
_entity_poly.entity_id
_entity_poly.type
_entity_poly.pdbx_seq_one_letter_code
_entity_poly.pdbx_strand_id
1 'polypeptide(L)'
;MAGAHVEYHEPGAVDLLVLGSFIYLLNISRWLADRILYAGLLGEILVGIVFGPPLADILPAEWQQTFLTLGYLGLVLIVFEGGLDFEPALFLGNALISILVAFTGITMPIALSSALLGAGFSYPSLEAFAAGAALSSTSLGTTFFVLQATSKGDKTLNLVKTRIGTILVAAALIDDVVGLIMLSVLSSLGTDGATSSESLGWTIGRPILVALLMTAVLPLVFFLLWRMTVFRATMSSPHVCVFCIVALLSGFVAVAFWAGTSVLLGAFLAGICLSLLAGQPVVAAFSQYIRPLQDYLLAPLFFASIGYSIPFLDLFTGKRIWRGLLYSLLMTIAKLSAGVWPAAWSRRRSALAPALFVGTALVARGEIGVLIATVANTSPKHVLGEEAYLEAIWAILVCTAVGPPVVGVIVRRYGKAIAEGPWGFAPGETKARLEHPAEDVVLEPVSALDSTTV
;
A
#
# COMPACT_ATOMS: atom_id res chain seq x y z
N MET A 1 -19.61 -37.62 -4.60
CA MET A 1 -20.92 -36.97 -4.79
C MET A 1 -20.89 -36.28 -6.13
N ALA A 2 -21.73 -36.68 -7.09
CA ALA A 2 -21.86 -35.95 -8.35
C ALA A 2 -22.41 -34.56 -8.02
N GLY A 3 -21.59 -33.53 -8.20
CA GLY A 3 -22.02 -32.15 -7.93
C GLY A 3 -23.18 -31.80 -8.85
N ALA A 4 -24.26 -31.28 -8.28
CA ALA A 4 -25.35 -30.71 -9.07
C ALA A 4 -24.76 -29.63 -10.00
N HIS A 5 -25.00 -29.76 -11.29
CA HIS A 5 -24.66 -28.70 -12.24
C HIS A 5 -25.47 -27.45 -11.86
N VAL A 6 -24.84 -26.28 -11.86
CA VAL A 6 -25.55 -25.01 -11.66
C VAL A 6 -26.38 -24.77 -12.92
N GLU A 7 -27.71 -24.79 -12.79
CA GLU A 7 -28.62 -24.47 -13.90
C GLU A 7 -28.47 -22.99 -14.28
N TYR A 8 -28.31 -22.72 -15.58
CA TYR A 8 -28.20 -21.35 -16.09
C TYR A 8 -29.58 -20.69 -16.01
N HIS A 9 -29.70 -19.71 -15.12
CA HIS A 9 -30.84 -18.80 -15.06
C HIS A 9 -30.39 -17.40 -15.44
N GLU A 10 -31.16 -16.73 -16.30
CA GLU A 10 -30.90 -15.33 -16.62
C GLU A 10 -31.06 -14.48 -15.34
N PRO A 11 -30.07 -13.64 -15.00
CA PRO A 11 -30.16 -12.80 -13.81
C PRO A 11 -31.31 -11.78 -13.96
N GLY A 12 -31.97 -11.47 -12.85
CA GLY A 12 -33.03 -10.47 -12.84
C GLY A 12 -32.51 -9.09 -13.20
N ALA A 13 -33.36 -8.25 -13.81
CA ALA A 13 -32.99 -6.88 -14.15
C ALA A 13 -32.57 -6.05 -12.92
N VAL A 14 -33.17 -6.33 -11.75
CA VAL A 14 -32.80 -5.69 -10.48
C VAL A 14 -31.37 -6.04 -10.08
N ASP A 15 -30.98 -7.31 -10.18
CA ASP A 15 -29.62 -7.75 -9.83
C ASP A 15 -28.58 -7.08 -10.73
N LEU A 16 -28.85 -7.05 -12.04
CA LEU A 16 -27.98 -6.38 -13.01
C LEU A 16 -27.86 -4.87 -12.72
N LEU A 17 -28.94 -4.21 -12.34
CA LEU A 17 -28.92 -2.79 -11.98
C LEU A 17 -28.17 -2.55 -10.67
N VAL A 18 -28.32 -3.41 -9.66
CA VAL A 18 -27.58 -3.33 -8.40
C VAL A 18 -26.08 -3.48 -8.65
N LEU A 19 -25.67 -4.51 -9.40
CA LEU A 19 -24.25 -4.75 -9.70
C LEU A 19 -23.66 -3.67 -10.60
N GLY A 20 -24.39 -3.27 -11.64
CA GLY A 20 -23.98 -2.23 -12.57
C GLY A 20 -23.84 -0.87 -11.87
N SER A 21 -24.81 -0.50 -11.03
CA SER A 21 -24.73 0.73 -10.24
C SER A 21 -23.62 0.68 -9.19
N PHE A 22 -23.39 -0.46 -8.54
CA PHE A 22 -22.31 -0.64 -7.58
C PHE A 22 -20.94 -0.39 -8.22
N ILE A 23 -20.61 -1.08 -9.33
CA ILE A 23 -19.33 -0.92 -10.03
C ILE A 23 -19.18 0.52 -10.57
N TYR A 24 -20.26 1.11 -11.08
CA TYR A 24 -20.23 2.47 -11.60
C TYR A 24 -19.99 3.52 -10.50
N LEU A 25 -20.69 3.40 -9.36
CA LEU A 25 -20.58 4.31 -8.23
C LEU A 25 -19.23 4.18 -7.51
N LEU A 26 -18.61 2.99 -7.49
CA LEU A 26 -17.25 2.83 -6.98
C LEU A 26 -16.27 3.73 -7.75
N ASN A 27 -16.34 3.71 -9.08
CA ASN A 27 -15.47 4.54 -9.91
C ASN A 27 -15.76 6.04 -9.80
N ILE A 28 -17.04 6.44 -9.72
CA ILE A 28 -17.40 7.85 -9.52
C ILE A 28 -16.94 8.36 -8.15
N SER A 29 -17.20 7.59 -7.10
CA SER A 29 -16.85 7.97 -5.74
C SER A 29 -15.34 8.08 -5.56
N ARG A 30 -14.56 7.17 -6.16
CA ARG A 30 -13.09 7.27 -6.24
C ARG A 30 -12.66 8.60 -6.87
N TRP A 31 -13.17 8.89 -8.07
CA TRP A 31 -12.84 10.14 -8.78
C TRP A 31 -13.20 11.39 -7.96
N LEU A 32 -14.36 11.37 -7.30
CA LEU A 32 -14.82 12.49 -6.47
C LEU A 32 -13.94 12.66 -5.22
N ALA A 33 -13.63 11.56 -4.53
CA ALA A 33 -12.79 11.55 -3.35
C ALA A 33 -11.35 11.96 -3.67
N ASP A 34 -10.80 11.54 -4.81
CA ASP A 34 -9.49 12.00 -5.30
C ASP A 34 -9.48 13.52 -5.56
N ARG A 35 -10.59 14.08 -6.04
CA ARG A 35 -10.69 15.51 -6.32
C ARG A 35 -10.83 16.37 -5.06
N ILE A 36 -11.50 15.87 -4.03
CA ILE A 36 -11.79 16.62 -2.80
C ILE A 36 -10.72 16.39 -1.74
N LEU A 37 -10.37 15.13 -1.47
CA LEU A 37 -9.54 14.71 -0.34
C LEU A 37 -8.15 14.19 -0.75
N TYR A 38 -7.89 14.02 -2.05
CA TYR A 38 -6.69 13.36 -2.57
C TYR A 38 -6.52 11.93 -2.02
N ALA A 39 -7.64 11.27 -1.73
CA ALA A 39 -7.72 9.95 -1.11
C ALA A 39 -8.88 9.13 -1.70
N GLY A 40 -8.74 8.68 -2.96
CA GLY A 40 -9.76 7.97 -3.72
C GLY A 40 -10.31 6.71 -3.03
N LEU A 41 -9.45 5.99 -2.30
CA LEU A 41 -9.83 4.78 -1.56
C LEU A 41 -10.95 5.03 -0.54
N LEU A 42 -11.06 6.25 0.01
CA LEU A 42 -12.14 6.59 0.94
C LEU A 42 -13.49 6.61 0.23
N GLY A 43 -13.54 7.02 -1.03
CA GLY A 43 -14.76 7.00 -1.84
C GLY A 43 -15.29 5.57 -2.03
N GLU A 44 -14.39 4.64 -2.34
CA GLU A 44 -14.71 3.22 -2.56
C GLU A 44 -15.18 2.55 -1.26
N ILE A 45 -14.49 2.81 -0.13
CA ILE A 45 -14.90 2.37 1.20
C ILE A 45 -16.30 2.90 1.55
N LEU A 46 -16.58 4.18 1.27
CA LEU A 46 -17.89 4.79 1.54
C LEU A 46 -19.01 4.12 0.73
N VAL A 47 -18.78 3.83 -0.55
CA VAL A 47 -19.77 3.09 -1.36
C VAL A 47 -19.98 1.68 -0.79
N GLY A 48 -18.92 1.01 -0.36
CA GLY A 48 -19.00 -0.27 0.34
C GLY A 48 -19.88 -0.20 1.60
N ILE A 49 -19.65 0.80 2.46
CA ILE A 49 -20.44 1.04 3.67
C ILE A 49 -21.92 1.26 3.35
N VAL A 50 -22.23 2.02 2.30
CA VAL A 50 -23.61 2.30 1.91
C VAL A 50 -24.29 1.05 1.36
N PHE A 51 -23.62 0.32 0.45
CA PHE A 51 -24.21 -0.82 -0.25
C PHE A 51 -24.30 -2.08 0.60
N GLY A 52 -23.50 -2.21 1.65
CA GLY A 52 -23.58 -3.34 2.59
C GLY A 52 -24.28 -3.01 3.90
N PRO A 53 -24.29 -3.98 4.83
CA PRO A 53 -24.86 -3.81 6.15
C PRO A 53 -23.94 -2.92 7.03
N PRO A 54 -24.49 -2.18 8.00
CA PRO A 54 -25.90 -2.13 8.39
C PRO A 54 -26.70 -0.98 7.72
N LEU A 55 -26.17 -0.31 6.68
CA LEU A 55 -26.83 0.89 6.12
C LEU A 55 -27.96 0.56 5.14
N ALA A 56 -27.69 0.59 3.83
CA ALA A 56 -28.73 0.38 2.83
C ALA A 56 -28.87 -1.10 2.45
N ASP A 57 -27.84 -1.92 2.72
CA ASP A 57 -27.84 -3.39 2.53
C ASP A 57 -28.44 -3.81 1.18
N ILE A 58 -28.04 -3.08 0.13
CA ILE A 58 -28.57 -3.23 -1.24
C ILE A 58 -27.91 -4.43 -1.93
N LEU A 59 -26.63 -4.67 -1.63
CA LEU A 59 -25.85 -5.72 -2.25
C LEU A 59 -26.10 -7.06 -1.54
N PRO A 60 -26.58 -8.11 -2.22
CA PRO A 60 -26.83 -9.41 -1.59
C PRO A 60 -25.57 -10.05 -1.01
N ALA A 61 -25.72 -10.82 0.07
CA ALA A 61 -24.60 -11.46 0.79
C ALA A 61 -23.71 -12.36 -0.10
N GLU A 62 -24.29 -13.04 -1.08
CA GLU A 62 -23.56 -13.88 -2.05
C GLU A 62 -22.59 -13.04 -2.90
N TRP A 63 -23.03 -11.86 -3.33
CA TRP A 63 -22.19 -10.92 -4.06
C TRP A 63 -21.14 -10.28 -3.16
N GLN A 64 -21.47 -9.97 -1.91
CA GLN A 64 -20.50 -9.48 -0.92
C GLN A 64 -19.34 -10.48 -0.73
N GLN A 65 -19.64 -11.78 -0.60
CA GLN A 65 -18.60 -12.83 -0.47
C GLN A 65 -17.78 -13.00 -1.76
N THR A 66 -18.44 -12.94 -2.91
CA THR A 66 -17.79 -13.01 -4.22
C THR A 66 -16.83 -11.85 -4.44
N PHE A 67 -17.29 -10.62 -4.17
CA PHE A 67 -16.49 -9.40 -4.29
C PHE A 67 -15.38 -9.29 -3.25
N LEU A 68 -15.57 -9.87 -2.06
CA LEU A 68 -14.49 -10.00 -1.09
C LEU A 68 -13.34 -10.85 -1.65
N THR A 69 -13.66 -11.98 -2.27
CA THR A 69 -12.66 -12.89 -2.84
C THR A 69 -11.98 -12.28 -4.07
N LEU A 70 -12.75 -11.67 -4.99
CA LEU A 70 -12.20 -10.94 -6.14
C LEU A 70 -11.38 -9.72 -5.71
N GLY A 71 -11.83 -9.00 -4.69
CA GLY A 71 -11.10 -7.90 -4.09
C GLY A 71 -9.79 -8.36 -3.48
N TYR A 72 -9.76 -9.51 -2.81
CA TYR A 72 -8.51 -10.07 -2.28
C TYR A 72 -7.51 -10.42 -3.39
N LEU A 73 -7.98 -10.88 -4.57
CA LEU A 73 -7.13 -11.02 -5.76
C LEU A 73 -6.61 -9.65 -6.22
N GLY A 74 -7.45 -8.61 -6.20
CA GLY A 74 -7.05 -7.24 -6.44
C GLY A 74 -5.97 -6.76 -5.47
N LEU A 75 -6.07 -7.07 -4.19
CA LEU A 75 -5.06 -6.76 -3.18
C LEU A 75 -3.72 -7.45 -3.48
N VAL A 76 -3.74 -8.72 -3.87
CA VAL A 76 -2.53 -9.45 -4.30
C VAL A 76 -1.85 -8.70 -5.45
N LEU A 77 -2.63 -8.21 -6.42
CA LEU A 77 -2.11 -7.46 -7.55
C LEU A 77 -1.62 -6.04 -7.19
N ILE A 78 -2.27 -5.33 -6.25
CA ILE A 78 -1.77 -4.04 -5.71
C ILE A 78 -0.37 -4.22 -5.11
N VAL A 79 -0.21 -5.24 -4.27
CA VAL A 79 1.05 -5.51 -3.58
C VAL A 79 2.12 -5.99 -4.57
N PHE A 80 1.73 -6.79 -5.57
CA PHE A 80 2.60 -7.19 -6.67
C PHE A 80 3.08 -5.99 -7.50
N GLU A 81 2.18 -5.07 -7.85
CA GLU A 81 2.49 -3.84 -8.56
C GLU A 81 3.48 -2.97 -7.78
N GLY A 82 3.28 -2.81 -6.46
CA GLY A 82 4.25 -2.12 -5.59
C GLY A 82 5.64 -2.76 -5.60
N GLY A 83 5.73 -4.08 -5.80
CA GLY A 83 6.99 -4.78 -6.02
C GLY A 83 7.57 -4.57 -7.42
N LEU A 84 6.74 -4.45 -8.46
CA LEU A 84 7.18 -4.16 -9.83
C LEU A 84 7.80 -2.75 -9.95
N ASP A 85 7.20 -1.78 -9.28
CA ASP A 85 7.66 -0.38 -9.26
C ASP A 85 8.90 -0.15 -8.36
N PHE A 86 9.40 -1.21 -7.72
CA PHE A 86 10.56 -1.12 -6.84
C PHE A 86 11.88 -0.92 -7.63
N GLU A 87 12.53 0.22 -7.43
CA GLU A 87 13.84 0.55 -8.02
C GLU A 87 14.97 0.56 -6.98
N PRO A 88 15.81 -0.50 -6.89
CA PRO A 88 16.86 -0.59 -5.87
C PRO A 88 18.01 0.41 -6.06
N ALA A 89 18.21 0.95 -7.26
CA ALA A 89 19.29 1.90 -7.54
C ALA A 89 19.10 3.23 -6.80
N LEU A 90 17.84 3.66 -6.62
CA LEU A 90 17.48 4.86 -5.88
C LEU A 90 17.73 4.72 -4.37
N PHE A 91 17.66 3.49 -3.87
CA PHE A 91 17.81 3.16 -2.44
C PHE A 91 19.25 3.31 -1.92
N LEU A 92 20.25 2.90 -2.70
CA LEU A 92 21.64 2.75 -2.23
C LEU A 92 22.30 4.07 -1.81
N GLY A 93 21.91 5.20 -2.42
CA GLY A 93 22.54 6.50 -2.15
C GLY A 93 22.21 7.11 -0.78
N ASN A 94 21.04 6.77 -0.20
CA ASN A 94 20.56 7.33 1.07
C ASN A 94 20.05 6.25 2.04
N ALA A 95 20.45 4.98 1.86
CA ALA A 95 19.91 3.82 2.55
C ALA A 95 19.88 3.98 4.07
N LEU A 96 20.94 4.51 4.69
CA LEU A 96 20.98 4.73 6.14
C LEU A 96 19.86 5.63 6.64
N ILE A 97 19.60 6.75 5.96
CA ILE A 97 18.57 7.69 6.38
C ILE A 97 17.18 7.09 6.15
N SER A 98 16.97 6.44 5.01
CA SER A 98 15.70 5.74 4.73
C SER A 98 15.40 4.65 5.76
N ILE A 99 16.41 3.87 6.17
CA ILE A 99 16.28 2.84 7.22
C ILE A 99 15.95 3.48 8.57
N LEU A 100 16.61 4.58 8.96
CA LEU A 100 16.31 5.27 10.22
C LEU A 100 14.90 5.87 10.23
N VAL A 101 14.48 6.47 9.10
CA VAL A 101 13.12 6.99 8.91
C VAL A 101 12.09 5.86 9.01
N ALA A 102 12.28 4.74 8.32
CA ALA A 102 11.39 3.59 8.40
C ALA A 102 11.37 2.99 9.82
N PHE A 103 12.54 2.78 10.43
CA PHE A 103 12.66 2.23 11.78
C PHE A 103 11.89 3.07 12.80
N THR A 104 12.08 4.38 12.79
CA THR A 104 11.31 5.29 13.67
C THR A 104 9.85 5.38 13.27
N GLY A 105 9.55 5.36 11.97
CA GLY A 105 8.20 5.32 11.41
C GLY A 105 7.41 4.07 11.77
N ILE A 106 8.06 2.97 12.18
CA ILE A 106 7.41 1.74 12.63
C ILE A 106 7.41 1.65 14.16
N THR A 107 8.56 1.84 14.79
CA THR A 107 8.73 1.66 16.24
C THR A 107 7.98 2.71 17.04
N MET A 108 7.94 3.98 16.61
CA MET A 108 7.23 5.04 17.34
C MET A 108 5.72 4.83 17.35
N PRO A 109 5.04 4.53 16.23
CA PRO A 109 3.61 4.17 16.27
C PRO A 109 3.32 2.99 17.19
N ILE A 110 4.13 1.92 17.15
CA ILE A 110 3.93 0.76 18.01
C ILE A 110 4.14 1.12 19.49
N ALA A 111 5.19 1.85 19.83
CA ALA A 111 5.48 2.26 21.20
C ALA A 111 4.39 3.18 21.77
N LEU A 112 3.96 4.17 20.98
CA LEU A 112 2.90 5.09 21.38
C LEU A 112 1.52 4.42 21.42
N SER A 113 1.28 3.42 20.56
CA SER A 113 0.09 2.57 20.65
C SER A 113 0.05 1.78 21.95
N SER A 114 1.15 1.11 22.31
CA SER A 114 1.30 0.42 23.59
C SER A 114 1.13 1.35 24.79
N ALA A 115 1.62 2.59 24.70
CA ALA A 115 1.43 3.59 25.74
C ALA A 115 -0.04 4.04 25.87
N LEU A 116 -0.71 4.38 24.76
CA LEU A 116 -2.08 4.89 24.80
C LEU A 116 -3.09 3.77 25.06
N LEU A 117 -3.09 2.74 24.22
CA LEU A 117 -4.05 1.64 24.29
C LEU A 117 -3.76 0.73 25.49
N GLY A 118 -2.49 0.39 25.72
CA GLY A 118 -2.10 -0.45 26.85
C GLY A 118 -2.19 0.28 28.19
N ALA A 119 -1.38 1.34 28.38
CA ALA A 119 -1.31 2.01 29.68
C ALA A 119 -2.46 3.00 29.92
N GLY A 120 -2.88 3.76 28.90
CA GLY A 120 -3.95 4.77 29.05
C GLY A 120 -5.35 4.17 29.09
N PHE A 121 -5.60 3.15 28.28
CA PHE A 121 -6.92 2.57 28.04
C PHE A 121 -7.09 1.15 28.59
N SER A 122 -6.02 0.57 29.15
CA SER A 122 -6.01 -0.75 29.79
C SER A 122 -6.32 -1.93 28.86
N TYR A 123 -6.04 -1.79 27.56
CA TYR A 123 -6.11 -2.92 26.62
C TYR A 123 -4.92 -3.88 26.81
N PRO A 124 -5.07 -5.17 26.49
CA PRO A 124 -3.96 -6.11 26.46
C PRO A 124 -2.82 -5.63 25.55
N SER A 125 -1.58 -5.89 25.94
CA SER A 125 -0.39 -5.48 25.17
C SER A 125 -0.39 -6.00 23.72
N LEU A 126 -1.01 -7.17 23.49
CA LEU A 126 -1.15 -7.76 22.17
C LEU A 126 -2.10 -6.96 21.27
N GLU A 127 -3.23 -6.50 21.79
CA GLU A 127 -4.17 -5.63 21.06
C GLU A 127 -3.53 -4.27 20.75
N ALA A 128 -2.81 -3.71 21.73
CA ALA A 128 -2.11 -2.44 21.54
C ALA A 128 -0.97 -2.56 20.51
N PHE A 129 -0.28 -3.70 20.48
CA PHE A 129 0.71 -4.02 19.45
C PHE A 129 0.06 -4.20 18.07
N ALA A 130 -1.04 -4.95 17.99
CA ALA A 130 -1.79 -5.19 16.75
C ALA A 130 -2.28 -3.89 16.11
N ALA A 131 -2.90 -3.01 16.91
CA ALA A 131 -3.34 -1.69 16.46
C ALA A 131 -2.16 -0.81 16.05
N GLY A 132 -1.07 -0.83 16.83
CA GLY A 132 0.15 -0.09 16.52
C GLY A 132 0.82 -0.55 15.22
N ALA A 133 0.81 -1.86 14.95
CA ALA A 133 1.31 -2.44 13.72
C ALA A 133 0.45 -2.01 12.51
N ALA A 134 -0.88 -2.03 12.65
CA ALA A 134 -1.80 -1.53 11.61
C ALA A 134 -1.55 -0.04 11.30
N LEU A 135 -1.43 0.81 12.34
CA LEU A 135 -1.08 2.23 12.20
C LEU A 135 0.42 2.48 12.06
N SER A 136 1.23 1.47 11.76
CA SER A 136 2.64 1.68 11.37
C SER A 136 2.80 1.68 9.84
N SER A 137 1.98 0.91 9.11
CA SER A 137 2.01 0.81 7.65
C SER A 137 1.61 2.12 6.96
N THR A 138 2.40 2.54 5.97
CA THR A 138 2.24 3.81 5.25
C THR A 138 1.77 3.52 3.83
N SER A 139 0.87 4.34 3.27
CA SER A 139 0.43 4.15 1.87
C SER A 139 1.36 4.84 0.88
N LEU A 140 2.10 4.05 0.10
CA LEU A 140 2.83 4.55 -1.06
C LEU A 140 1.90 5.23 -2.07
N GLY A 141 0.73 4.64 -2.36
CA GLY A 141 -0.22 5.15 -3.34
C GLY A 141 -0.69 6.59 -3.05
N THR A 142 -1.12 6.85 -1.81
CA THR A 142 -1.52 8.22 -1.42
C THR A 142 -0.33 9.18 -1.37
N THR A 143 0.85 8.71 -0.95
CA THR A 143 2.08 9.51 -0.93
C THR A 143 2.48 9.97 -2.33
N PHE A 144 2.51 9.04 -3.30
CA PHE A 144 2.81 9.34 -4.70
C PHE A 144 1.75 10.24 -5.33
N PHE A 145 0.47 9.97 -5.06
CA PHE A 145 -0.60 10.80 -5.59
C PHE A 145 -0.47 12.25 -5.12
N VAL A 146 -0.18 12.48 -3.84
CA VAL A 146 0.02 13.85 -3.32
C VAL A 146 1.24 14.53 -3.94
N LEU A 147 2.33 13.78 -4.10
CA LEU A 147 3.55 14.26 -4.74
C LEU A 147 3.31 14.69 -6.18
N GLN A 148 2.53 13.92 -6.93
CA GLN A 148 2.21 14.20 -8.34
C GLN A 148 1.08 15.23 -8.51
N ALA A 149 0.06 15.20 -7.66
CA ALA A 149 -1.08 16.11 -7.71
C ALA A 149 -0.65 17.55 -7.44
N THR A 150 0.37 17.75 -6.61
CA THR A 150 0.90 19.09 -6.33
C THR A 150 1.91 19.54 -7.41
N SER A 151 2.55 18.61 -8.12
CA SER A 151 3.30 18.88 -9.37
C SER A 151 2.41 19.36 -10.53
N LYS A 152 1.11 19.03 -10.57
CA LYS A 152 0.20 19.52 -11.63
C LYS A 152 0.00 21.04 -11.61
N GLY A 153 0.23 21.71 -10.48
CA GLY A 153 0.13 23.17 -10.36
C GLY A 153 1.39 23.92 -10.83
N ASP A 154 2.57 23.30 -10.72
CA ASP A 154 3.85 23.84 -11.17
C ASP A 154 4.67 22.69 -11.78
N LYS A 155 4.60 22.53 -13.11
CA LYS A 155 5.19 21.40 -13.87
C LYS A 155 6.70 21.19 -13.60
N THR A 156 7.36 22.16 -12.99
CA THR A 156 8.80 22.12 -12.68
C THR A 156 9.12 21.38 -11.37
N LEU A 157 8.15 21.19 -10.47
CA LEU A 157 8.39 20.77 -9.09
C LEU A 157 8.10 19.27 -8.82
N ASN A 158 8.79 18.37 -9.53
CA ASN A 158 8.67 16.93 -9.29
C ASN A 158 9.50 16.48 -8.08
N LEU A 159 8.90 16.58 -6.89
CA LEU A 159 9.54 16.19 -5.63
C LEU A 159 9.87 14.69 -5.54
N VAL A 160 9.25 13.82 -6.34
CA VAL A 160 9.56 12.38 -6.35
C VAL A 160 11.03 12.14 -6.73
N LYS A 161 11.57 12.94 -7.65
CA LYS A 161 12.96 12.82 -8.13
C LYS A 161 14.00 13.47 -7.20
N THR A 162 13.57 14.17 -6.15
CA THR A 162 14.49 14.77 -5.19
C THR A 162 15.04 13.73 -4.22
N ARG A 163 16.19 14.00 -3.58
CA ARG A 163 16.76 13.08 -2.58
C ARG A 163 15.78 12.81 -1.44
N ILE A 164 15.03 13.83 -1.01
CA ILE A 164 14.01 13.67 0.05
C ILE A 164 12.83 12.81 -0.43
N GLY A 165 12.43 12.94 -1.71
CA GLY A 165 11.42 12.09 -2.33
C GLY A 165 11.87 10.63 -2.38
N THR A 166 13.12 10.40 -2.77
CA THR A 166 13.72 9.05 -2.75
C THR A 166 13.78 8.45 -1.36
N ILE A 167 14.16 9.24 -0.33
CA ILE A 167 14.16 8.78 1.07
C ILE A 167 12.74 8.41 1.52
N LEU A 168 11.76 9.25 1.20
CA LEU A 168 10.36 9.04 1.55
C LEU A 168 9.80 7.75 0.91
N VAL A 169 10.00 7.58 -0.39
CA VAL A 169 9.56 6.38 -1.13
C VAL A 169 10.25 5.13 -0.58
N ALA A 170 11.57 5.19 -0.35
CA ALA A 170 12.32 4.07 0.22
C ALA A 170 11.84 3.71 1.64
N ALA A 171 11.56 4.69 2.49
CA ALA A 171 11.06 4.44 3.84
C ALA A 171 9.66 3.81 3.81
N ALA A 172 8.76 4.30 2.96
CA ALA A 172 7.41 3.75 2.81
C ALA A 172 7.43 2.31 2.24
N LEU A 173 8.35 1.99 1.31
CA LEU A 173 8.56 0.61 0.84
C LEU A 173 9.02 -0.33 1.97
N ILE A 174 9.92 0.12 2.85
CA ILE A 174 10.33 -0.66 4.02
C ILE A 174 9.14 -0.86 4.98
N ASP A 175 8.34 0.20 5.22
CA ASP A 175 7.13 0.13 6.04
C ASP A 175 6.14 -0.91 5.51
N ASP A 176 5.98 -1.03 4.18
CA ASP A 176 5.10 -2.02 3.56
C ASP A 176 5.64 -3.45 3.72
N VAL A 177 6.93 -3.69 3.46
CA VAL A 177 7.55 -5.01 3.69
C VAL A 177 7.41 -5.42 5.15
N VAL A 178 7.74 -4.53 6.09
CA VAL A 178 7.60 -4.81 7.52
C VAL A 178 6.13 -4.99 7.90
N GLY A 179 5.21 -4.22 7.33
CA GLY A 179 3.76 -4.37 7.52
C GLY A 179 3.27 -5.76 7.10
N LEU A 180 3.72 -6.29 5.96
CA LEU A 180 3.41 -7.64 5.50
C LEU A 180 4.02 -8.73 6.39
N ILE A 181 5.20 -8.50 6.96
CA ILE A 181 5.80 -9.38 7.97
C ILE A 181 4.94 -9.36 9.25
N MET A 182 4.54 -8.17 9.72
CA MET A 182 3.69 -8.02 10.91
C MET A 182 2.33 -8.70 10.71
N LEU A 183 1.72 -8.58 9.53
CA LEU A 183 0.50 -9.30 9.17
C LEU A 183 0.67 -10.82 9.34
N SER A 184 1.81 -11.36 8.90
CA SER A 184 2.12 -12.79 9.00
C SER A 184 2.30 -13.24 10.45
N VAL A 185 2.98 -12.42 11.26
CA VAL A 185 3.15 -12.66 12.70
C VAL A 185 1.81 -12.63 13.41
N LEU A 186 0.97 -11.64 13.11
CA LEU A 186 -0.31 -11.43 13.77
C LEU A 186 -1.32 -12.54 13.43
N SER A 187 -1.36 -12.97 12.16
CA SER A 187 -2.13 -14.13 11.73
C SER A 187 -1.67 -15.41 12.44
N SER A 188 -0.35 -15.62 12.56
CA SER A 188 0.21 -16.77 13.27
C SER A 188 -0.16 -16.79 14.75
N LEU A 189 -0.13 -15.63 15.42
CA LEU A 189 -0.57 -15.49 16.81
C LEU A 189 -2.09 -15.71 16.98
N GLY A 190 -2.88 -15.39 15.97
CA GLY A 190 -4.33 -15.47 15.97
C GLY A 190 -4.91 -16.87 15.80
N THR A 191 -4.13 -17.84 15.32
CA THR A 191 -4.57 -19.23 15.14
C THR A 191 -4.38 -20.08 16.40
N ASP A 192 -5.24 -21.09 16.58
CA ASP A 192 -5.16 -22.09 17.66
C ASP A 192 -4.06 -23.15 17.44
N GLY A 193 -3.00 -22.79 16.69
CA GLY A 193 -1.80 -23.59 16.48
C GLY A 193 -0.87 -23.67 17.69
N ALA A 194 -1.38 -23.47 18.90
CA ALA A 194 -0.77 -24.02 20.09
C ALA A 194 -1.12 -25.51 20.15
N THR A 195 -0.68 -26.29 19.16
CA THR A 195 -0.24 -27.64 19.50
C THR A 195 0.79 -27.44 20.60
N SER A 196 0.56 -28.06 21.74
CA SER A 196 1.23 -27.87 23.03
C SER A 196 2.75 -28.15 23.04
N SER A 197 3.39 -28.15 21.87
CA SER A 197 4.80 -28.41 21.61
C SER A 197 5.55 -27.30 20.85
N GLU A 198 4.88 -26.33 20.22
CA GLU A 198 5.60 -25.24 19.52
C GLU A 198 5.84 -24.05 20.44
N SER A 199 7.12 -23.65 20.58
CA SER A 199 7.49 -22.47 21.38
C SER A 199 6.91 -21.20 20.75
N LEU A 200 6.41 -20.27 21.57
CA LEU A 200 5.95 -18.94 21.13
C LEU A 200 6.99 -18.24 20.23
N GLY A 201 8.28 -18.44 20.53
CA GLY A 201 9.40 -17.92 19.75
C GLY A 201 9.45 -18.47 18.33
N TRP A 202 9.01 -19.72 18.10
CA TRP A 202 8.90 -20.29 16.76
C TRP A 202 7.67 -19.77 16.01
N THR A 203 6.53 -19.59 16.68
CA THR A 203 5.32 -18.99 16.07
C THR A 203 5.59 -17.58 15.53
N ILE A 204 6.37 -16.78 16.26
CA ILE A 204 6.78 -15.43 15.84
C ILE A 204 7.98 -15.49 14.88
N GLY A 205 8.96 -16.33 15.20
CA GLY A 205 10.23 -16.40 14.48
C GLY A 205 10.11 -16.99 13.08
N ARG A 206 9.21 -17.95 12.87
CA ARG A 206 9.03 -18.63 11.58
C ARG A 206 8.61 -17.66 10.47
N PRO A 207 7.54 -16.85 10.59
CA PRO A 207 7.19 -15.87 9.54
C PRO A 207 8.31 -14.87 9.24
N ILE A 208 9.03 -14.39 10.27
CA ILE A 208 10.13 -13.43 10.11
C ILE A 208 11.32 -14.08 9.37
N LEU A 209 11.72 -15.28 9.81
CA LEU A 209 12.83 -16.02 9.20
C LEU A 209 12.52 -16.38 7.74
N VAL A 210 11.32 -16.87 7.47
CA VAL A 210 10.87 -17.18 6.10
C VAL A 210 10.83 -15.92 5.26
N ALA A 211 10.31 -14.80 5.77
CA ALA A 211 10.30 -13.53 5.05
C ALA A 211 11.72 -13.05 4.69
N LEU A 212 12.66 -13.11 5.64
CA LEU A 212 14.06 -12.73 5.43
C LEU A 212 14.74 -13.66 4.41
N LEU A 213 14.56 -14.97 4.55
CA LEU A 213 15.10 -15.95 3.61
C LEU A 213 14.51 -15.76 2.22
N MET A 214 13.20 -15.54 2.10
CA MET A 214 12.57 -15.31 0.82
C MET A 214 13.10 -14.03 0.15
N THR A 215 13.26 -12.96 0.93
CA THR A 215 13.77 -11.67 0.44
C THR A 215 15.25 -11.76 0.05
N ALA A 216 16.08 -12.54 0.76
CA ALA A 216 17.51 -12.65 0.49
C ALA A 216 17.87 -13.71 -0.57
N VAL A 217 17.23 -14.88 -0.51
CA VAL A 217 17.59 -16.06 -1.32
C VAL A 217 16.97 -16.00 -2.71
N LEU A 218 15.73 -15.54 -2.85
CA LEU A 218 15.07 -15.57 -4.16
C LEU A 218 15.73 -14.65 -5.20
N PRO A 219 16.14 -13.40 -4.88
CA PRO A 219 16.88 -12.58 -5.85
C PRO A 219 18.21 -13.24 -6.27
N LEU A 220 18.88 -13.93 -5.35
CA LEU A 220 20.15 -14.61 -5.61
C LEU A 220 19.97 -15.85 -6.50
N VAL A 221 18.97 -16.69 -6.18
CA VAL A 221 18.64 -17.88 -6.97
C VAL A 221 18.20 -17.48 -8.36
N PHE A 222 17.39 -16.43 -8.50
CA PHE A 222 16.95 -15.98 -9.81
C PHE A 222 18.06 -15.32 -10.61
N PHE A 223 18.95 -14.54 -9.99
CA PHE A 223 20.18 -14.05 -10.63
C PHE A 223 21.04 -15.22 -11.17
N LEU A 224 21.14 -16.31 -10.41
CA LEU A 224 21.92 -17.49 -10.79
C LEU A 224 21.27 -18.28 -11.94
N LEU A 225 19.95 -18.50 -11.87
CA LEU A 225 19.18 -19.16 -12.94
C LEU A 225 19.16 -18.33 -14.23
N TRP A 226 19.10 -17.00 -14.11
CA TRP A 226 19.09 -16.08 -15.24
C TRP A 226 20.43 -16.03 -15.99
N ARG A 227 21.56 -16.15 -15.28
CA ARG A 227 22.87 -16.29 -15.92
C ARG A 227 22.98 -17.55 -16.81
N MET A 228 22.08 -18.52 -16.63
CA MET A 228 22.09 -19.80 -17.33
C MET A 228 21.09 -19.89 -18.50
N THR A 229 20.14 -18.96 -18.68
CA THR A 229 19.07 -19.10 -19.70
C THR A 229 18.89 -17.88 -20.62
N VAL A 230 18.72 -18.17 -21.92
CA VAL A 230 18.50 -17.26 -23.07
C VAL A 230 17.09 -16.63 -23.02
N PHE A 231 16.62 -16.19 -21.85
CA PHE A 231 15.23 -15.77 -21.68
C PHE A 231 14.97 -14.32 -22.13
N ARG A 232 16.04 -13.51 -22.26
CA ARG A 232 15.97 -12.13 -22.75
C ARG A 232 15.54 -12.01 -24.21
N ALA A 233 15.80 -13.03 -25.03
CA ALA A 233 15.43 -13.01 -26.45
C ALA A 233 13.93 -13.32 -26.67
N THR A 234 13.29 -14.04 -25.75
CA THR A 234 11.89 -14.52 -25.90
C THR A 234 10.85 -13.53 -25.34
N MET A 235 11.25 -12.56 -24.50
CA MET A 235 10.36 -11.55 -23.92
C MET A 235 10.02 -10.38 -24.87
N SER A 236 9.92 -10.64 -26.18
CA SER A 236 9.48 -9.62 -27.15
C SER A 236 7.95 -9.53 -27.28
N SER A 237 7.22 -10.59 -26.89
CA SER A 237 5.75 -10.60 -26.98
C SER A 237 5.09 -10.22 -25.65
N PRO A 238 4.13 -9.28 -25.64
CA PRO A 238 3.42 -8.89 -24.43
C PRO A 238 2.64 -10.04 -23.79
N HIS A 239 2.12 -10.98 -24.60
CA HIS A 239 1.40 -12.14 -24.07
C HIS A 239 2.30 -13.10 -23.29
N VAL A 240 3.55 -13.27 -23.73
CA VAL A 240 4.56 -14.05 -22.99
C VAL A 240 4.88 -13.38 -21.66
N CYS A 241 4.96 -12.04 -21.64
CA CYS A 241 5.18 -11.28 -20.41
C CYS A 241 4.02 -11.47 -19.42
N VAL A 242 2.76 -11.41 -19.88
CA VAL A 242 1.58 -11.69 -19.03
C VAL A 242 1.59 -13.11 -18.49
N PHE A 243 1.92 -14.10 -19.33
CA PHE A 243 2.07 -15.48 -18.86
C PHE A 243 3.16 -15.60 -17.78
N CYS A 244 4.31 -14.97 -17.98
CA CYS A 244 5.38 -14.93 -16.99
C CYS A 244 4.92 -14.28 -15.69
N ILE A 245 4.19 -13.15 -15.75
CA ILE A 245 3.61 -12.48 -14.58
C ILE A 245 2.75 -13.47 -13.78
N VAL A 246 1.77 -14.10 -14.43
CA VAL A 246 0.83 -15.01 -13.76
C VAL A 246 1.54 -16.24 -13.19
N ALA A 247 2.48 -16.83 -13.93
CA ALA A 247 3.21 -18.01 -13.50
C ALA A 247 4.13 -17.73 -12.29
N LEU A 248 4.90 -16.63 -12.34
CA LEU A 248 5.77 -16.23 -11.23
C LEU A 248 4.98 -15.80 -10.00
N LEU A 249 3.94 -15.00 -10.19
CA LEU A 249 3.05 -14.58 -9.10
C LEU A 249 2.45 -15.80 -8.40
N SER A 250 1.86 -16.73 -9.16
CA SER A 250 1.26 -17.95 -8.61
C SER A 250 2.28 -18.83 -7.88
N GLY A 251 3.48 -18.97 -8.43
CA GLY A 251 4.57 -19.73 -7.81
C GLY A 251 5.01 -19.13 -6.47
N PHE A 252 5.26 -17.83 -6.43
CA PHE A 252 5.67 -17.13 -5.21
C PHE A 252 4.57 -17.11 -4.14
N VAL A 253 3.32 -16.91 -4.55
CA VAL A 253 2.15 -17.01 -3.66
C VAL A 253 2.05 -18.40 -3.06
N ALA A 254 2.23 -19.46 -3.86
CA ALA A 254 2.22 -20.83 -3.38
C ALA A 254 3.38 -21.09 -2.40
N VAL A 255 4.60 -20.66 -2.73
CA VAL A 255 5.76 -20.80 -1.82
C VAL A 255 5.49 -20.06 -0.50
N ALA A 256 4.98 -18.84 -0.55
CA ALA A 256 4.65 -18.07 0.65
C ALA A 256 3.61 -18.77 1.54
N PHE A 257 2.55 -19.30 0.92
CA PHE A 257 1.50 -20.04 1.62
C PHE A 257 2.06 -21.28 2.34
N TRP A 258 2.80 -22.14 1.63
CA TRP A 258 3.36 -23.37 2.20
C TRP A 258 4.51 -23.12 3.18
N ALA A 259 5.27 -22.04 3.00
CA ALA A 259 6.31 -21.64 3.93
C ALA A 259 5.76 -20.99 5.22
N GLY A 260 4.46 -20.68 5.27
CA GLY A 260 3.81 -20.12 6.45
C GLY A 260 4.10 -18.63 6.67
N THR A 261 4.27 -17.87 5.59
CA THR A 261 4.32 -16.41 5.59
C THR A 261 3.13 -15.83 4.82
N SER A 262 2.97 -14.51 4.80
CA SER A 262 1.89 -13.85 4.07
C SER A 262 2.01 -14.08 2.57
N VAL A 263 0.90 -14.50 1.96
CA VAL A 263 0.73 -14.57 0.50
C VAL A 263 1.05 -13.24 -0.18
N LEU A 264 0.74 -12.12 0.49
CA LEU A 264 1.01 -10.78 -0.01
C LEU A 264 2.52 -10.48 -0.06
N LEU A 265 3.30 -10.98 0.90
CA LEU A 265 4.76 -10.87 0.83
C LEU A 265 5.31 -11.66 -0.37
N GLY A 266 4.76 -12.85 -0.63
CA GLY A 266 5.06 -13.60 -1.84
C GLY A 266 4.79 -12.80 -3.11
N ALA A 267 3.62 -12.17 -3.19
CA ALA A 267 3.24 -11.31 -4.32
C ALA A 267 4.20 -10.11 -4.50
N PHE A 268 4.54 -9.41 -3.41
CA PHE A 268 5.51 -8.30 -3.44
C PHE A 268 6.86 -8.74 -4.00
N LEU A 269 7.39 -9.86 -3.48
CA LEU A 269 8.69 -10.41 -3.92
C LEU A 269 8.65 -10.90 -5.38
N ALA A 270 7.52 -11.40 -5.85
CA ALA A 270 7.33 -11.77 -7.26
C ALA A 270 7.45 -10.55 -8.18
N GLY A 271 6.89 -9.41 -7.76
CA GLY A 271 7.00 -8.13 -8.46
C GLY A 271 8.45 -7.67 -8.55
N ILE A 272 9.17 -7.64 -7.42
CA ILE A 272 10.60 -7.28 -7.38
C ILE A 272 11.41 -8.19 -8.31
N CYS A 273 11.17 -9.50 -8.22
CA CYS A 273 11.86 -10.49 -9.05
C CYS A 273 11.68 -10.18 -10.54
N LEU A 274 10.43 -9.96 -10.98
CA LEU A 274 10.14 -9.63 -12.38
C LEU A 274 10.72 -8.30 -12.83
N SER A 275 10.64 -7.27 -11.98
CA SER A 275 11.22 -5.95 -12.25
C SER A 275 12.73 -6.02 -12.49
N LEU A 276 13.44 -6.81 -11.67
CA LEU A 276 14.89 -7.00 -11.81
C LEU A 276 15.29 -7.83 -13.03
N LEU A 277 14.48 -8.82 -13.43
CA LEU A 277 14.84 -9.78 -14.48
C LEU A 277 14.46 -9.30 -15.87
N ALA A 278 13.22 -8.86 -16.01
CA ALA A 278 12.63 -8.52 -17.30
C ALA A 278 12.63 -7.01 -17.53
N GLY A 279 12.59 -6.20 -16.47
CA GLY A 279 12.57 -4.75 -16.56
C GLY A 279 11.33 -4.23 -17.31
N GLN A 280 11.58 -3.24 -18.18
CA GLN A 280 10.55 -2.46 -18.88
C GLN A 280 9.50 -3.26 -19.67
N PRO A 281 9.81 -4.32 -20.47
CA PRO A 281 8.78 -5.04 -21.23
C PRO A 281 7.70 -5.68 -20.35
N VAL A 282 8.04 -6.17 -19.16
CA VAL A 282 7.05 -6.74 -18.23
C VAL A 282 6.21 -5.65 -17.57
N VAL A 283 6.83 -4.54 -17.17
CA VAL A 283 6.12 -3.37 -16.64
C VAL A 283 5.13 -2.82 -17.67
N ALA A 284 5.53 -2.73 -18.94
CA ALA A 284 4.67 -2.32 -20.04
C ALA A 284 3.50 -3.29 -20.27
N ALA A 285 3.77 -4.61 -20.28
CA ALA A 285 2.73 -5.61 -20.42
C ALA A 285 1.73 -5.60 -19.25
N PHE A 286 2.21 -5.46 -18.01
CA PHE A 286 1.35 -5.30 -16.84
C PHE A 286 0.47 -4.06 -16.97
N SER A 287 1.07 -2.92 -17.34
CA SER A 287 0.39 -1.64 -17.52
C SER A 287 -0.68 -1.67 -18.62
N GLN A 288 -0.44 -2.44 -19.68
CA GLN A 288 -1.38 -2.53 -20.81
C GLN A 288 -2.56 -3.47 -20.54
N TYR A 289 -2.33 -4.63 -19.92
CA TYR A 289 -3.34 -5.70 -19.84
C TYR A 289 -3.94 -5.89 -18.45
N ILE A 290 -3.14 -5.75 -17.38
CA ILE A 290 -3.57 -6.07 -16.01
C ILE A 290 -3.99 -4.80 -15.27
N ARG A 291 -3.22 -3.71 -15.42
CA ARG A 291 -3.46 -2.46 -14.70
C ARG A 291 -4.85 -1.85 -14.92
N PRO A 292 -5.43 -1.80 -16.13
CA PRO A 292 -6.78 -1.28 -16.31
C PRO A 292 -7.84 -2.11 -15.55
N LEU A 293 -7.71 -3.43 -15.55
CA LEU A 293 -8.60 -4.31 -14.77
C LEU A 293 -8.41 -4.07 -13.26
N GLN A 294 -7.16 -3.87 -12.85
CA GLN A 294 -6.80 -3.60 -11.47
C GLN A 294 -7.40 -2.29 -10.96
N ASP A 295 -7.20 -1.19 -11.69
CA ASP A 295 -7.59 0.16 -11.28
C ASP A 295 -9.11 0.37 -11.27
N TYR A 296 -9.83 -0.17 -12.26
CA TYR A 296 -11.25 0.12 -12.45
C TYR A 296 -12.21 -0.94 -11.88
N LEU A 297 -11.70 -2.13 -11.54
CA LEU A 297 -12.53 -3.23 -11.03
C LEU A 297 -11.97 -3.85 -9.75
N LEU A 298 -10.77 -4.45 -9.79
CA LEU A 298 -10.31 -5.28 -8.67
C LEU A 298 -9.95 -4.48 -7.41
N ALA A 299 -9.25 -3.35 -7.55
CA ALA A 299 -8.95 -2.46 -6.42
C ALA A 299 -10.22 -1.84 -5.83
N PRO A 300 -11.14 -1.23 -6.61
CA PRO A 300 -12.38 -0.71 -6.06
C PRO A 300 -13.22 -1.78 -5.34
N LEU A 301 -13.28 -3.01 -5.85
CA LEU A 301 -13.98 -4.11 -5.17
C LEU A 301 -13.33 -4.47 -3.82
N PHE A 302 -11.99 -4.46 -3.74
CA PHE A 302 -11.28 -4.69 -2.48
C PHE A 302 -11.64 -3.64 -1.42
N PHE A 303 -11.56 -2.36 -1.78
CA PHE A 303 -11.85 -1.27 -0.83
C PHE A 303 -13.33 -1.19 -0.46
N ALA A 304 -14.23 -1.50 -1.40
CA ALA A 304 -15.65 -1.67 -1.08
C ALA A 304 -15.88 -2.82 -0.09
N SER A 305 -15.12 -3.92 -0.23
CA SER A 305 -15.20 -5.09 0.65
C SER A 305 -14.82 -4.78 2.08
N ILE A 306 -13.81 -3.93 2.26
CA ILE A 306 -13.48 -3.36 3.56
C ILE A 306 -14.68 -2.56 4.10
N GLY A 307 -15.30 -1.72 3.25
CA GLY A 307 -16.40 -0.85 3.63
C GLY A 307 -17.58 -1.57 4.27
N TYR A 308 -18.11 -2.63 3.63
CA TYR A 308 -19.23 -3.39 4.19
C TYR A 308 -18.83 -4.39 5.29
N SER A 309 -17.53 -4.60 5.52
CA SER A 309 -17.04 -5.42 6.63
C SER A 309 -16.84 -4.62 7.93
N ILE A 310 -16.88 -3.29 7.85
CA ILE A 310 -16.73 -2.41 9.02
C ILE A 310 -18.12 -2.14 9.62
N PRO A 311 -18.34 -2.40 10.93
CA PRO A 311 -19.60 -2.06 11.57
C PRO A 311 -19.69 -0.53 11.76
N PHE A 312 -20.19 0.16 10.73
CA PHE A 312 -20.10 1.61 10.65
C PHE A 312 -20.90 2.32 11.75
N LEU A 313 -22.07 1.81 12.12
CA LEU A 313 -22.88 2.43 13.18
C LEU A 313 -22.16 2.42 14.53
N ASP A 314 -21.41 1.37 14.80
CA ASP A 314 -20.62 1.22 16.01
C ASP A 314 -19.48 2.23 16.11
N LEU A 315 -18.93 2.67 14.98
CA LEU A 315 -17.94 3.74 14.95
C LEU A 315 -18.49 5.02 15.60
N PHE A 316 -19.75 5.39 15.40
CA PHE A 316 -20.30 6.69 15.82
C PHE A 316 -20.73 6.77 17.30
N THR A 317 -20.05 6.04 18.18
CA THR A 317 -20.21 6.18 19.63
C THR A 317 -19.26 7.27 20.15
N GLY A 318 -19.75 8.23 20.95
CA GLY A 318 -18.94 9.36 21.44
C GLY A 318 -17.62 8.97 22.11
N LYS A 319 -17.61 7.84 22.84
CA LYS A 319 -16.39 7.25 23.42
C LYS A 319 -15.37 6.84 22.35
N ARG A 320 -15.81 6.13 21.30
CA ARG A 320 -14.97 5.61 20.22
C ARG A 320 -14.44 6.75 19.33
N ILE A 321 -15.26 7.77 19.06
CA ILE A 321 -14.85 8.97 18.29
C ILE A 321 -13.71 9.72 18.98
N TRP A 322 -13.85 10.11 20.26
CA TRP A 322 -12.79 10.87 20.93
C TRP A 322 -11.51 10.05 21.11
N ARG A 323 -11.64 8.75 21.45
CA ARG A 323 -10.48 7.84 21.58
C ARG A 323 -9.77 7.66 20.23
N GLY A 324 -10.52 7.45 19.15
CA GLY A 324 -9.99 7.35 17.79
C GLY A 324 -9.32 8.65 17.31
N LEU A 325 -9.90 9.82 17.61
CA LEU A 325 -9.30 11.12 17.30
C LEU A 325 -7.99 11.34 18.09
N LEU A 326 -8.00 11.07 19.40
CA LEU A 326 -6.80 11.12 20.23
C LEU A 326 -5.72 10.18 19.69
N TYR A 327 -6.12 8.97 19.29
CA TYR A 327 -5.22 7.98 18.73
C TYR A 327 -4.62 8.44 17.39
N SER A 328 -5.43 9.00 16.48
CA SER A 328 -4.96 9.56 15.21
C SER A 328 -3.97 10.72 15.40
N LEU A 329 -4.22 11.60 16.38
CA LEU A 329 -3.31 12.69 16.72
C LEU A 329 -1.96 12.14 17.21
N LEU A 330 -1.99 11.14 18.09
CA LEU A 330 -0.78 10.49 18.59
C LEU A 330 0.01 9.82 17.46
N MET A 331 -0.67 9.16 16.53
CA MET A 331 -0.05 8.52 15.36
C MET A 331 0.52 9.52 14.37
N THR A 332 -0.13 10.68 14.22
CA THR A 332 0.41 11.80 13.46
C THR A 332 1.73 12.27 14.08
N ILE A 333 1.77 12.47 15.40
CA ILE A 333 3.00 12.84 16.13
C ILE A 333 4.09 11.77 15.97
N ALA A 334 3.71 10.49 16.05
CA ALA A 334 4.62 9.37 15.85
C ALA A 334 5.32 9.43 14.48
N LYS A 335 4.58 9.64 13.38
CA LYS A 335 5.13 9.74 12.03
C LYS A 335 5.90 11.04 11.79
N LEU A 336 5.48 12.15 12.40
CA LEU A 336 6.25 13.40 12.38
C LEU A 336 7.65 13.23 12.96
N SER A 337 7.80 12.39 13.99
CA SER A 337 9.12 12.09 14.58
C SER A 337 10.08 11.41 13.61
N ALA A 338 9.58 10.63 12.65
CA ALA A 338 10.41 10.01 11.61
C ALA A 338 11.05 11.04 10.67
N GLY A 339 10.43 12.22 10.53
CA GLY A 339 10.98 13.34 9.78
C GLY A 339 12.22 13.99 10.40
N VAL A 340 12.56 13.70 11.67
CA VAL A 340 13.68 14.33 12.37
C VAL A 340 15.03 13.99 11.74
N TRP A 341 15.18 12.82 11.11
CA TRP A 341 16.48 12.38 10.58
C TRP A 341 17.04 13.26 9.45
N PRO A 342 16.28 13.62 8.40
CA PRO A 342 16.71 14.63 7.42
C PRO A 342 17.15 15.96 8.04
N ALA A 343 16.49 16.39 9.13
CA ALA A 343 16.87 17.60 9.85
C ALA A 343 18.15 17.44 10.66
N ALA A 344 18.28 16.34 11.41
CA ALA A 344 19.43 16.05 12.25
C ALA A 344 20.71 15.81 11.44
N TRP A 345 20.58 15.21 10.26
CA TRP A 345 21.71 14.92 9.38
C TRP A 345 22.18 16.13 8.56
N SER A 346 21.38 17.19 8.48
CA SER A 346 21.75 18.43 7.82
C SER A 346 22.28 19.45 8.83
N ARG A 347 23.55 19.83 8.71
CA ARG A 347 24.20 20.81 9.60
C ARG A 347 23.64 22.24 9.50
N ARG A 348 22.60 22.49 8.67
CA ARG A 348 21.98 23.81 8.43
C ARG A 348 20.52 23.85 8.88
N ARG A 349 20.09 25.01 9.40
CA ARG A 349 18.70 25.31 9.83
C ARG A 349 17.62 25.11 8.75
N SER A 350 17.99 24.98 7.47
CA SER A 350 17.04 24.86 6.34
C SER A 350 16.43 23.45 6.17
N ALA A 351 16.64 22.53 7.12
CA ALA A 351 16.19 21.15 7.01
C ALA A 351 14.85 20.83 7.69
N LEU A 352 14.22 21.82 8.34
CA LEU A 352 12.89 21.68 8.95
C LEU A 352 11.78 21.43 7.92
N ALA A 353 11.85 22.07 6.75
CA ALA A 353 10.86 21.86 5.69
C ALA A 353 10.91 20.43 5.11
N PRO A 354 12.09 19.89 4.72
CA PRO A 354 12.24 18.48 4.36
C PRO A 354 11.79 17.50 5.46
N ALA A 355 12.10 17.81 6.73
CA ALA A 355 11.68 16.99 7.87
C ALA A 355 10.16 16.93 8.03
N LEU A 356 9.50 18.11 8.02
CA LEU A 356 8.05 18.21 8.10
C LEU A 356 7.39 17.51 6.92
N PHE A 357 7.95 17.67 5.72
CA PHE A 357 7.47 17.01 4.51
C PHE A 357 7.51 15.48 4.63
N VAL A 358 8.65 14.88 5.01
CA VAL A 358 8.75 13.43 5.22
C VAL A 358 7.78 12.95 6.29
N GLY A 359 7.79 13.62 7.45
CA GLY A 359 6.96 13.20 8.59
C GLY A 359 5.46 13.25 8.29
N THR A 360 4.99 14.29 7.58
CA THR A 360 3.57 14.41 7.20
C THR A 360 3.18 13.50 6.05
N ALA A 361 4.08 13.28 5.09
CA ALA A 361 3.83 12.37 3.97
C ALA A 361 3.63 10.92 4.44
N LEU A 362 4.32 10.52 5.51
CA LEU A 362 4.18 9.19 6.11
C LEU A 362 2.93 9.01 7.00
N VAL A 363 2.12 10.06 7.21
CA VAL A 363 0.91 9.96 8.06
C VAL A 363 -0.21 9.20 7.36
N ALA A 364 -0.33 9.38 6.03
CA ALA A 364 -1.42 8.81 5.26
C ALA A 364 -1.39 7.28 5.30
N ARG A 365 -2.53 6.70 5.68
CA ARG A 365 -2.69 5.25 5.81
C ARG A 365 -3.38 4.67 4.59
N GLY A 366 -2.97 3.46 4.25
CA GLY A 366 -3.41 2.77 3.06
C GLY A 366 -4.18 1.51 3.35
N GLU A 367 -4.45 0.81 2.26
CA GLU A 367 -4.92 -0.56 2.15
C GLU A 367 -4.32 -1.50 3.20
N ILE A 368 -2.99 -1.52 3.36
CA ILE A 368 -2.30 -2.49 4.22
C ILE A 368 -2.60 -2.23 5.70
N GLY A 369 -2.72 -0.98 6.13
CA GLY A 369 -3.06 -0.65 7.53
C GLY A 369 -4.45 -1.14 7.91
N VAL A 370 -5.44 -0.92 7.03
CA VAL A 370 -6.80 -1.42 7.24
C VAL A 370 -6.85 -2.94 7.21
N LEU A 371 -6.10 -3.56 6.30
CA LEU A 371 -6.00 -5.00 6.19
C LEU A 371 -5.42 -5.63 7.47
N ILE A 372 -4.32 -5.10 8.01
CA ILE A 372 -3.71 -5.61 9.24
C ILE A 372 -4.72 -5.55 10.39
N ALA A 373 -5.42 -4.42 10.55
CA ALA A 373 -6.45 -4.28 11.59
C ALA A 373 -7.59 -5.30 11.40
N THR A 374 -8.06 -5.48 10.17
CA THR A 374 -9.16 -6.40 9.84
C THR A 374 -8.75 -7.85 10.11
N VAL A 375 -7.61 -8.30 9.59
CA VAL A 375 -7.12 -9.67 9.80
C VAL A 375 -6.85 -9.97 11.27
N ALA A 376 -6.35 -8.99 12.03
CA ALA A 376 -6.16 -9.12 13.48
C ALA A 376 -7.48 -9.36 14.23
N ASN A 377 -8.54 -8.64 13.84
CA ASN A 377 -9.85 -8.71 14.45
C ASN A 377 -10.60 -9.99 14.05
N THR A 378 -10.53 -10.40 12.78
CA THR A 378 -11.19 -11.63 12.29
C THR A 378 -10.44 -12.91 12.61
N SER A 379 -9.26 -12.84 13.25
CA SER A 379 -8.52 -14.00 13.69
C SER A 379 -9.31 -14.79 14.76
N PRO A 380 -9.19 -16.12 14.86
CA PRO A 380 -9.90 -16.92 15.86
C PRO A 380 -9.80 -16.38 17.29
N LYS A 381 -8.60 -15.95 17.70
CA LYS A 381 -8.35 -15.35 19.03
C LYS A 381 -8.71 -13.87 19.17
N HIS A 382 -9.22 -13.24 18.10
CA HIS A 382 -9.47 -11.80 18.06
C HIS A 382 -8.28 -11.01 18.61
N VAL A 383 -7.12 -11.19 17.96
CA VAL A 383 -5.83 -10.62 18.39
C VAL A 383 -5.92 -9.11 18.61
N LEU A 384 -6.79 -8.47 17.83
CA LEU A 384 -7.28 -7.13 18.08
C LEU A 384 -8.76 -7.24 18.48
N GLY A 385 -9.10 -6.88 19.72
CA GLY A 385 -10.47 -6.88 20.20
C GLY A 385 -11.32 -5.83 19.48
N GLU A 386 -12.64 -6.02 19.48
CA GLU A 386 -13.58 -5.18 18.73
C GLU A 386 -13.46 -3.67 19.07
N GLU A 387 -13.37 -3.31 20.36
CA GLU A 387 -13.23 -1.91 20.76
C GLU A 387 -11.91 -1.28 20.27
N ALA A 388 -10.80 -2.01 20.38
CA ALA A 388 -9.50 -1.55 19.90
C ALA A 388 -9.44 -1.50 18.37
N TYR A 389 -10.12 -2.44 17.68
CA TYR A 389 -10.30 -2.44 16.24
C TYR A 389 -11.06 -1.19 15.77
N LEU A 390 -12.19 -0.85 16.39
CA LEU A 390 -12.97 0.33 16.01
C LEU A 390 -12.21 1.65 16.26
N GLU A 391 -11.46 1.74 17.36
CA GLU A 391 -10.58 2.88 17.63
C GLU A 391 -9.45 3.00 16.59
N ALA A 392 -8.87 1.87 16.18
CA ALA A 392 -7.84 1.81 15.15
C ALA A 392 -8.37 2.19 13.76
N ILE A 393 -9.56 1.68 13.37
CA ILE A 393 -10.21 2.04 12.10
C ILE A 393 -10.53 3.53 12.06
N TRP A 394 -11.07 4.11 13.13
CA TRP A 394 -11.26 5.56 13.22
C TRP A 394 -9.96 6.32 13.00
N ALA A 395 -8.89 5.90 13.67
CA ALA A 395 -7.62 6.57 13.56
C ALA A 395 -7.03 6.46 12.15
N ILE A 396 -7.16 5.30 11.49
CA ILE A 396 -6.77 5.10 10.08
C ILE A 396 -7.57 6.02 9.17
N LEU A 397 -8.91 6.03 9.27
CA LEU A 397 -9.79 6.88 8.45
C LEU A 397 -9.43 8.36 8.58
N VAL A 398 -9.19 8.84 9.81
CA VAL A 398 -8.79 10.24 10.06
C VAL A 398 -7.40 10.53 9.49
N CYS A 399 -6.42 9.66 9.68
CA CYS A 399 -5.07 9.85 9.13
C CYS A 399 -5.08 9.87 7.59
N THR A 400 -5.89 9.02 6.96
CA THR A 400 -6.04 8.97 5.49
C THR A 400 -6.80 10.18 4.95
N ALA A 401 -7.83 10.66 5.65
CA ALA A 401 -8.58 11.85 5.21
C ALA A 401 -7.79 13.15 5.38
N VAL A 402 -6.99 13.26 6.44
CA VAL A 402 -6.26 14.50 6.80
C VAL A 402 -4.85 14.54 6.19
N GLY A 403 -4.19 13.39 6.04
CA GLY A 403 -2.79 13.31 5.57
C GLY A 403 -2.55 13.98 4.22
N PRO A 404 -3.22 13.55 3.13
CA PRO A 404 -3.01 14.08 1.79
C PRO A 404 -3.24 15.60 1.67
N PRO A 405 -4.34 16.19 2.21
CA PRO A 405 -4.51 17.64 2.22
C PRO A 405 -3.40 18.40 2.97
N VAL A 406 -2.96 17.90 4.13
CA VAL A 406 -1.90 18.54 4.94
C VAL A 406 -0.59 18.58 4.19
N VAL A 407 -0.19 17.46 3.58
CA VAL A 407 1.03 17.38 2.76
C VAL A 407 0.91 18.29 1.53
N GLY A 408 -0.26 18.34 0.89
CA GLY A 408 -0.53 19.27 -0.21
C GLY A 408 -0.30 20.74 0.17
N VAL A 409 -0.75 21.17 1.36
CA VAL A 409 -0.48 22.53 1.89
C VAL A 409 1.01 22.75 2.13
N ILE A 410 1.72 21.77 2.69
CA ILE A 410 3.17 21.86 2.96
C ILE A 410 3.96 21.98 1.65
N VAL A 411 3.63 21.16 0.64
CA VAL A 411 4.28 21.23 -0.67
C VAL A 411 4.00 22.56 -1.36
N ARG A 412 2.77 23.09 -1.28
CA ARG A 412 2.46 24.43 -1.83
C ARG A 412 3.27 25.55 -1.16
N ARG A 413 3.49 25.45 0.15
CA ARG A 413 4.19 26.50 0.92
C ARG A 413 5.71 26.39 0.89
N TYR A 414 6.24 25.17 0.92
CA TYR A 414 7.68 24.91 1.09
C TYR A 414 8.30 24.09 -0.04
N GLY A 415 7.53 23.69 -1.06
CA GLY A 415 7.98 22.81 -2.13
C GLY A 415 9.23 23.29 -2.86
N LYS A 416 9.30 24.58 -3.22
CA LYS A 416 10.49 25.18 -3.84
C LYS A 416 11.71 25.14 -2.91
N ALA A 417 11.52 25.50 -1.64
CA ALA A 417 12.58 25.45 -0.63
C ALA A 417 13.08 24.01 -0.35
N ILE A 418 12.21 23.01 -0.50
CA ILE A 418 12.57 21.59 -0.39
C ILE A 418 13.35 21.15 -1.63
N ALA A 419 12.86 21.50 -2.82
CA ALA A 419 13.44 21.13 -4.12
C ALA A 419 14.81 21.76 -4.40
N GLU A 420 15.02 23.01 -3.97
CA GLU A 420 16.28 23.74 -4.07
C GLU A 420 17.17 23.56 -2.82
N GLY A 421 16.63 22.91 -1.79
CA GLY A 421 17.27 22.71 -0.51
C GLY A 421 18.37 21.63 -0.54
N PRO A 422 19.02 21.38 0.62
CA PRO A 422 20.10 20.39 0.72
C PRO A 422 19.69 18.95 0.40
N TRP A 423 18.38 18.66 0.50
CA TRP A 423 17.76 17.36 0.18
C TRP A 423 16.95 17.39 -1.12
N GLY A 424 17.13 18.45 -1.92
CA GLY A 424 16.45 18.67 -3.18
C GLY A 424 17.00 17.83 -4.34
N PHE A 425 16.99 18.40 -5.53
CA PHE A 425 17.56 17.75 -6.72
C PHE A 425 19.08 17.55 -6.60
N ALA A 426 19.62 16.60 -7.38
CA ALA A 426 21.07 16.47 -7.45
C ALA A 426 21.70 17.76 -8.04
N PRO A 427 22.93 18.14 -7.62
CA PRO A 427 23.58 19.38 -8.06
C PRO A 427 23.70 19.53 -9.60
N GLY A 428 23.74 18.42 -10.34
CA GLY A 428 23.79 18.41 -11.82
C GLY A 428 22.44 18.65 -12.51
N GLU A 429 21.33 18.14 -11.96
CA GLU A 429 19.99 18.32 -12.51
C GLU A 429 19.46 19.75 -12.31
N THR A 430 19.91 20.41 -11.23
CA THR A 430 19.53 21.79 -10.92
C THR A 430 20.09 22.77 -11.97
N LYS A 431 21.32 22.55 -12.46
CA LYS A 431 21.92 23.34 -13.54
C LYS A 431 21.20 23.14 -14.88
N ALA A 432 20.95 21.89 -15.28
CA ALA A 432 20.27 21.58 -16.54
C ALA A 432 18.86 22.19 -16.62
N ARG A 433 18.11 22.23 -15.51
CA ARG A 433 16.76 22.82 -15.46
C ARG A 433 16.74 24.34 -15.36
N LEU A 434 17.77 24.97 -14.78
CA LEU A 434 17.93 26.43 -14.80
C LEU A 434 18.34 26.93 -16.20
N GLU A 435 19.07 26.11 -16.97
CA GLU A 435 19.52 26.42 -18.33
C GLU A 435 18.44 26.10 -19.38
N HIS A 436 17.64 25.03 -19.19
CA HIS A 436 16.56 24.62 -20.11
C HIS A 436 15.26 24.25 -19.36
N PRO A 437 14.41 25.22 -18.98
CA PRO A 437 13.21 24.97 -18.19
C PRO A 437 12.03 24.28 -18.91
N ALA A 438 12.14 23.97 -20.22
CA ALA A 438 10.98 23.57 -21.04
C ALA A 438 11.22 22.38 -22.02
N GLU A 439 12.31 21.63 -21.92
CA GLU A 439 12.58 20.50 -22.82
C GLU A 439 12.72 19.19 -22.04
N ASP A 440 11.59 18.66 -21.54
CA ASP A 440 11.50 17.25 -21.17
C ASP A 440 10.19 16.67 -21.77
N VAL A 441 10.35 16.12 -22.97
CA VAL A 441 9.67 14.96 -23.55
C VAL A 441 8.13 14.97 -23.52
N VAL A 442 7.56 15.52 -24.59
CA VAL A 442 6.32 14.98 -25.16
C VAL A 442 6.63 13.54 -25.56
N LEU A 443 6.02 12.56 -24.87
CA LEU A 443 5.84 11.24 -25.48
C LEU A 443 4.90 11.47 -26.65
N GLU A 444 5.46 11.65 -27.84
CA GLU A 444 4.66 11.57 -29.05
C GLU A 444 4.01 10.18 -29.09
N PRO A 445 2.69 10.08 -29.33
CA PRO A 445 2.11 8.77 -29.59
C PRO A 445 2.78 8.22 -30.85
N VAL A 446 3.30 7.00 -30.75
CA VAL A 446 3.81 6.25 -31.89
C VAL A 446 2.62 5.96 -32.82
N SER A 447 2.35 6.89 -33.73
CA SER A 447 1.40 6.74 -34.82
C SER A 447 2.01 7.33 -36.09
N ALA A 448 2.97 6.61 -36.66
CA ALA A 448 3.30 6.63 -38.09
C ALA A 448 4.50 5.71 -38.32
N LEU A 449 4.25 4.48 -38.77
CA LEU A 449 5.17 3.85 -39.70
C LEU A 449 4.40 3.56 -40.96
N ASP A 450 4.82 4.30 -41.98
CA ASP A 450 4.31 4.35 -43.33
C ASP A 450 4.14 2.96 -43.95
N SER A 451 2.96 2.78 -44.51
CA SER A 451 2.79 2.09 -45.78
C SER A 451 3.69 2.73 -46.84
N THR A 452 4.76 2.06 -47.25
CA THR A 452 5.27 1.95 -48.64
C THR A 452 6.71 1.42 -48.61
N THR A 453 6.96 0.22 -49.13
CA THR A 453 7.83 -0.07 -50.30
C THR A 453 8.18 -1.56 -50.37
N VAL A 454 7.73 -2.16 -51.47
CA VAL A 454 8.14 -3.43 -52.15
C VAL A 454 7.87 -4.75 -51.44
#